data_AF-A0A6P4Z8F9-F1
#
_entry.id   AF-A0A6P4Z8F9-F1
#
_cell.length_a   1.000
_cell.length_b   1.000
_cell.length_c   1.000
_cell.angle_alpha   90.00
_cell.angle_beta   90.00
_cell.angle_gamma   90.00
#
_symmetry.space_group_name_H-M   'P 1'
#
loop_
_entity.id
_entity.type
_entity.pdbx_description
1 polymer ?
#
loop_
_entity_poly.entity_id
_entity_poly.type
_entity_poly.pdbx_seq_one_letter_code
_entity_poly.pdbx_strand_id
1 'polypeptide(L)'
;MSEAEGDSKASESESAAATGDSSTQEKGAGEEAEQMEYFRRLFARTLGLSQEREAAEAEEETPRPQQLLDEVTVEGIAKYIRDGKCRNIIVLTGAGISTSAGIPDFRSPGTGLYDNLQKYNLPSPQAIFEIGFFKENPEPFFALAKELYPGKFKPTWCHYFIKLLSLKGLLLRNFTQNIDTLERVAGVPAGAMVEAHGTFYTAHCLGECRKEYTQEWVKEKVFNDEVPRCPECDGVVKPGMNLVN
;
A
#
# COMPACT_ATOMS: atom_id res chain seq x y z
N MET A 1 47.11 58.13 26.01
CA MET A 1 46.02 57.37 25.38
C MET A 1 45.32 58.34 24.46
N SER A 2 45.72 58.38 23.20
CA SER A 2 45.35 59.39 22.20
C SER A 2 44.80 58.68 20.96
N GLU A 3 43.58 59.09 20.61
CA GLU A 3 43.01 59.32 19.26
C GLU A 3 43.01 58.19 18.21
N ALA A 4 41.82 57.90 17.66
CA ALA A 4 41.48 58.23 16.27
C ALA A 4 40.01 57.89 15.93
N GLU A 5 39.35 58.84 15.27
CA GLU A 5 38.05 58.74 14.58
C GLU A 5 38.13 57.86 13.31
N GLY A 6 36.98 57.38 12.83
CA GLY A 6 36.85 56.72 11.53
C GLY A 6 35.39 56.43 11.16
N ASP A 7 34.93 57.08 10.10
CA ASP A 7 33.55 57.31 9.67
C ASP A 7 33.00 56.24 8.68
N SER A 8 31.67 56.22 8.55
CA SER A 8 30.88 55.90 7.34
C SER A 8 30.60 54.44 6.94
N LYS A 9 29.32 54.02 6.99
CA LYS A 9 28.36 53.98 5.84
C LYS A 9 27.16 53.08 6.13
N ALA A 10 25.98 53.65 5.92
CA ALA A 10 24.71 52.93 5.81
C ALA A 10 24.60 52.18 4.47
N SER A 11 23.98 51.01 4.49
CA SER A 11 23.19 50.50 3.37
C SER A 11 22.11 49.58 3.90
N GLU A 12 20.88 50.08 3.86
CA GLU A 12 19.65 49.28 3.88
C GLU A 12 19.70 48.28 2.72
N SER A 13 19.39 47.02 3.00
CA SER A 13 19.11 46.02 1.97
C SER A 13 17.82 45.27 2.31
N GLU A 14 16.77 45.71 1.63
CA GLU A 14 15.52 45.05 1.25
C GLU A 14 15.33 43.59 1.73
N SER A 15 14.32 43.40 2.59
CA SER A 15 13.70 42.09 2.81
C SER A 15 12.90 41.70 1.57
N ALA A 16 13.53 40.97 0.65
CA ALA A 16 12.83 40.29 -0.43
C ALA A 16 11.95 39.17 0.15
N ALA A 17 10.63 39.32 -0.01
CA ALA A 17 9.66 38.28 0.22
C ALA A 17 9.96 37.08 -0.70
N ALA A 18 10.32 35.94 -0.10
CA ALA A 18 10.29 34.66 -0.77
C ALA A 18 9.04 33.91 -0.30
N THR A 19 7.93 34.16 -1.00
CA THR A 19 6.75 33.29 -0.98
C THR A 19 7.15 31.93 -1.53
N GLY A 20 7.47 31.00 -0.62
CA GLY A 20 7.62 29.58 -0.93
C GLY A 20 6.25 28.99 -1.25
N ASP A 21 6.14 28.49 -2.48
CA ASP A 21 4.94 28.00 -3.13
C ASP A 21 4.32 26.78 -2.41
N SER A 22 3.28 27.04 -1.61
CA SER A 22 2.41 26.03 -0.96
C SER A 22 1.51 25.29 -1.97
N SER A 23 1.51 25.64 -3.25
CA SER A 23 0.48 25.20 -4.21
C SER A 23 0.75 23.84 -4.88
N THR A 24 1.89 23.20 -4.61
CA THR A 24 2.26 21.93 -5.25
C THR A 24 1.81 20.68 -4.46
N GLN A 25 1.58 20.79 -3.14
CA GLN A 25 1.04 19.67 -2.34
C GLN A 25 -0.50 19.59 -2.36
N GLU A 26 -1.20 20.71 -2.54
CA GLU A 26 -2.67 20.73 -2.56
C GLU A 26 -3.27 20.27 -3.90
N LYS A 27 -2.57 20.49 -5.03
CA LYS A 27 -3.08 20.12 -6.37
C LYS A 27 -3.17 18.60 -6.58
N GLY A 28 -2.19 17.84 -6.11
CA GLY A 28 -2.18 16.37 -6.27
C GLY A 28 -3.27 15.68 -5.44
N ALA A 29 -3.53 16.16 -4.23
CA ALA A 29 -4.58 15.62 -3.36
C ALA A 29 -5.99 15.91 -3.89
N GLY A 30 -6.20 17.07 -4.53
CA GLY A 30 -7.45 17.43 -5.18
C GLY A 30 -7.78 16.53 -6.38
N GLU A 31 -6.79 16.29 -7.24
CA GLU A 31 -6.95 15.41 -8.42
C GLU A 31 -7.20 13.95 -8.02
N GLU A 32 -6.51 13.42 -7.00
CA GLU A 32 -6.77 12.06 -6.49
C GLU A 32 -8.16 11.94 -5.86
N ALA A 33 -8.60 12.96 -5.12
CA ALA A 33 -9.94 12.99 -4.54
C ALA A 33 -11.03 13.06 -5.61
N GLU A 34 -10.84 13.86 -6.66
CA GLU A 34 -11.74 13.95 -7.81
C GLU A 34 -11.81 12.63 -8.58
N GLN A 35 -10.67 11.97 -8.80
CA GLN A 35 -10.64 10.64 -9.43
C GLN A 35 -11.36 9.59 -8.58
N MET A 36 -11.16 9.59 -7.26
CA MET A 36 -11.87 8.68 -6.36
C MET A 36 -13.37 8.92 -6.34
N GLU A 37 -13.80 10.18 -6.39
CA GLU A 37 -15.21 10.55 -6.50
C GLU A 37 -15.80 10.12 -7.86
N TYR A 38 -15.04 10.27 -8.95
CA TYR A 38 -15.43 9.75 -10.26
C TYR A 38 -15.64 8.22 -10.24
N PHE A 39 -14.68 7.46 -9.69
CA PHE A 39 -14.82 6.01 -9.56
C PHE A 39 -15.99 5.64 -8.66
N ARG A 40 -16.19 6.34 -7.54
CA ARG A 40 -17.33 6.13 -6.64
C ARG A 40 -18.66 6.31 -7.37
N ARG A 41 -18.82 7.38 -8.14
CA ARG A 41 -20.02 7.64 -8.96
C ARG A 41 -20.21 6.59 -10.04
N LEU A 42 -19.13 6.22 -10.74
CA LEU A 42 -19.16 5.19 -11.76
C LEU A 42 -19.59 3.83 -11.19
N PHE A 43 -19.03 3.42 -10.04
CA PHE A 43 -19.39 2.18 -9.37
C PHE A 43 -20.82 2.22 -8.85
N ALA A 44 -21.24 3.31 -8.20
CA ALA A 44 -22.61 3.46 -7.72
C ALA A 44 -23.63 3.36 -8.87
N ARG A 45 -23.33 3.98 -10.01
CA ARG A 45 -24.19 3.96 -11.21
C ARG A 45 -24.19 2.60 -11.90
N THR A 46 -23.03 1.96 -12.06
CA THR A 46 -22.88 0.65 -12.72
C THR A 46 -23.49 -0.49 -11.89
N LEU A 47 -23.34 -0.41 -10.57
CA LEU A 47 -23.88 -1.40 -9.63
C LEU A 47 -25.32 -1.08 -9.23
N GLY A 48 -25.93 0.02 -9.69
CA GLY A 48 -27.31 0.38 -9.34
C GLY A 48 -27.52 0.70 -7.85
N LEU A 49 -26.48 1.16 -7.15
CA LEU A 49 -26.50 1.49 -5.71
C LEU A 49 -26.99 2.92 -5.42
N SER A 50 -27.10 3.77 -6.45
CA SER A 50 -27.60 5.15 -6.33
C SER A 50 -29.13 5.18 -6.25
N GLN A 51 -29.67 5.74 -5.17
CA GLN A 51 -31.12 6.04 -5.00
C GLN A 51 -31.62 7.20 -5.88
N GLU A 52 -30.74 7.84 -6.65
CA GLU A 52 -31.08 8.91 -7.58
C GLU A 52 -31.77 8.33 -8.83
N ARG A 53 -33.00 7.86 -8.65
CA ARG A 53 -33.88 7.43 -9.75
C ARG A 53 -34.51 8.61 -10.50
N GLU A 54 -34.39 9.87 -10.02
CA GLU A 54 -35.26 10.96 -10.48
C GLU A 54 -34.60 12.34 -10.76
N ALA A 55 -33.27 12.49 -10.80
CA ALA A 55 -32.66 13.83 -10.97
C ALA A 55 -31.67 13.99 -12.14
N ALA A 56 -31.81 13.20 -13.21
CA ALA A 56 -30.92 13.28 -14.38
C ALA A 56 -31.72 13.39 -15.70
N GLU A 57 -32.46 14.48 -15.86
CA GLU A 57 -33.08 14.85 -17.15
C GLU A 57 -32.36 16.00 -17.88
N ALA A 58 -31.26 16.52 -17.35
CA ALA A 58 -30.53 17.58 -18.02
C ALA A 58 -29.02 17.47 -17.77
N GLU A 59 -28.34 16.61 -18.54
CA GLU A 59 -26.95 16.81 -18.97
C GLU A 59 -26.55 15.70 -19.98
N GLU A 60 -25.78 16.11 -20.99
CA GLU A 60 -25.46 15.45 -22.27
C GLU A 60 -25.14 13.94 -22.26
N GLU A 61 -25.68 13.27 -23.29
CA GLU A 61 -25.13 12.19 -24.15
C GLU A 61 -24.24 11.06 -23.58
N THR A 62 -24.09 10.87 -22.27
CA THR A 62 -23.46 9.65 -21.75
C THR A 62 -24.50 8.51 -21.75
N PRO A 63 -24.33 7.45 -22.56
CA PRO A 63 -25.25 6.31 -22.53
C PRO A 63 -25.29 5.78 -21.09
N ARG A 64 -26.51 5.63 -20.56
CA ARG A 64 -26.72 5.11 -19.20
C ARG A 64 -25.99 3.78 -19.08
N PRO A 65 -25.16 3.55 -18.05
CA PRO A 65 -24.49 2.28 -17.88
C PRO A 65 -25.55 1.20 -17.78
N GLN A 66 -25.38 0.18 -18.62
CA GLN A 66 -26.31 -0.92 -18.69
C GLN A 66 -26.29 -1.67 -17.37
N GLN A 67 -27.45 -1.82 -16.73
CA GLN A 67 -27.58 -2.64 -15.53
C GLN A 67 -27.29 -4.10 -15.91
N LEU A 68 -26.15 -4.62 -15.45
CA LEU A 68 -25.67 -5.98 -15.79
C LEU A 68 -26.27 -7.06 -14.89
N LEU A 69 -26.50 -6.71 -13.63
CA LEU A 69 -27.05 -7.63 -12.62
C LEU A 69 -28.57 -7.54 -12.60
N ASP A 70 -29.23 -8.69 -12.58
CA ASP A 70 -30.68 -8.79 -12.41
C ASP A 70 -31.08 -8.18 -11.05
N GLU A 71 -30.26 -8.41 -10.01
CA GLU A 71 -30.40 -7.86 -8.66
C GLU A 71 -29.03 -7.48 -8.07
N VAL A 72 -28.96 -6.38 -7.32
CA VAL A 72 -27.73 -5.88 -6.69
C VAL A 72 -27.53 -6.55 -5.33
N THR A 73 -27.38 -7.88 -5.36
CA THR A 73 -27.26 -8.75 -4.20
C THR A 73 -26.10 -9.73 -4.40
N VAL A 74 -25.68 -10.41 -3.34
CA VAL A 74 -24.67 -11.47 -3.44
C VAL A 74 -25.20 -12.60 -4.35
N GLU A 75 -26.49 -12.89 -4.26
CA GLU A 75 -27.21 -13.87 -5.08
C GLU A 75 -27.19 -13.47 -6.56
N GLY A 76 -27.43 -12.19 -6.86
CA GLY A 76 -27.36 -11.63 -8.21
C GLY A 76 -25.96 -11.71 -8.81
N ILE A 77 -24.91 -11.39 -8.03
CA ILE A 77 -23.51 -11.55 -8.45
C ILE A 77 -23.19 -13.03 -8.71
N ALA A 78 -23.59 -13.92 -7.79
CA ALA A 78 -23.35 -15.35 -7.94
C ALA A 78 -24.06 -15.92 -9.18
N LYS A 79 -25.30 -15.48 -9.45
CA LYS A 79 -26.03 -15.85 -10.67
C LYS A 79 -25.30 -15.35 -11.92
N TYR A 80 -24.87 -14.09 -11.94
CA TYR A 80 -24.15 -13.51 -13.08
C TYR A 80 -22.85 -14.28 -13.41
N ILE A 81 -22.11 -14.72 -12.38
CA ILE A 81 -20.93 -15.57 -12.55
C ILE A 81 -21.30 -16.97 -13.05
N ARG A 82 -22.31 -17.62 -12.43
CA ARG A 82 -22.75 -18.98 -12.81
C ARG A 82 -23.31 -19.07 -14.23
N ASP A 83 -24.00 -18.04 -14.68
CA ASP A 83 -24.56 -17.95 -16.05
C ASP A 83 -23.46 -17.78 -17.12
N GLY A 84 -22.18 -17.65 -16.73
CA GLY A 84 -21.06 -17.50 -17.65
C GLY A 84 -20.96 -16.12 -18.31
N LYS A 85 -21.71 -15.13 -17.80
CA LYS A 85 -21.66 -13.72 -18.22
C LYS A 85 -20.40 -13.01 -17.72
N CYS A 86 -19.73 -13.55 -16.69
CA CYS A 86 -18.44 -13.09 -16.18
C CYS A 86 -17.36 -14.15 -16.44
N ARG A 87 -16.27 -13.76 -17.10
CA ARG A 87 -15.13 -14.66 -17.41
C ARG A 87 -13.78 -14.18 -16.89
N ASN A 88 -13.69 -12.89 -16.56
CA ASN A 88 -12.45 -12.23 -16.15
C ASN A 88 -12.71 -11.44 -14.87
N ILE A 89 -12.38 -12.04 -13.73
CA ILE A 89 -12.55 -11.43 -12.41
C ILE A 89 -11.22 -10.85 -11.95
N ILE A 90 -11.23 -9.55 -11.65
CA ILE A 90 -10.15 -8.89 -10.94
C ILE A 90 -10.56 -8.81 -9.46
N VAL A 91 -9.63 -9.17 -8.58
CA VAL A 91 -9.81 -9.07 -7.13
C VAL A 91 -8.84 -8.02 -6.61
N LEU A 92 -9.35 -7.09 -5.78
CA LEU A 92 -8.56 -6.10 -5.06
C LEU A 92 -8.62 -6.42 -3.57
N THR A 93 -7.47 -6.68 -2.95
CA THR A 93 -7.39 -7.11 -1.55
C THR A 93 -6.51 -6.20 -0.71
N GLY A 94 -6.84 -6.12 0.58
CA GLY A 94 -6.06 -5.42 1.60
C GLY A 94 -6.14 -6.14 2.93
N ALA A 95 -5.68 -5.50 4.02
CA ALA A 95 -5.43 -6.18 5.29
C ALA A 95 -6.66 -6.90 5.88
N GLY A 96 -7.88 -6.42 5.56
CA GLY A 96 -9.13 -7.00 6.01
C GLY A 96 -9.31 -8.50 5.69
N ILE A 97 -8.70 -9.01 4.62
CA ILE A 97 -8.79 -10.45 4.29
C ILE A 97 -7.92 -11.34 5.19
N SER A 98 -6.97 -10.74 5.91
CA SER A 98 -5.96 -11.42 6.75
C SER A 98 -6.22 -11.26 8.26
N THR A 99 -7.15 -10.40 8.67
CA THR A 99 -7.48 -10.19 10.10
C THR A 99 -7.91 -11.48 10.81
N SER A 100 -8.74 -12.29 10.15
CA SER A 100 -9.16 -13.60 10.67
C SER A 100 -8.06 -14.67 10.69
N ALA A 101 -6.91 -14.42 10.05
CA ALA A 101 -5.72 -15.25 10.19
C ALA A 101 -4.94 -14.96 11.48
N GLY A 102 -5.32 -13.91 12.23
CA GLY A 102 -4.60 -13.43 13.41
C GLY A 102 -3.50 -12.42 13.10
N ILE A 103 -3.43 -11.93 11.86
CA ILE A 103 -2.56 -10.82 11.48
C ILE A 103 -3.32 -9.53 11.81
N PRO A 104 -2.86 -8.73 12.78
CA PRO A 104 -3.50 -7.45 13.06
C PRO A 104 -3.43 -6.58 11.82
N ASP A 105 -4.49 -5.82 11.55
CA ASP A 105 -4.36 -4.77 10.56
C ASP A 105 -3.40 -3.68 11.07
N PHE A 106 -3.03 -2.75 10.21
CA PHE A 106 -2.13 -1.67 10.64
C PHE A 106 -2.85 -0.64 11.53
N ARG A 107 -4.17 -0.44 11.32
CA ARG A 107 -4.86 0.81 11.68
C ARG A 107 -5.90 0.68 12.81
N SER A 108 -6.32 -0.52 13.20
CA SER A 108 -7.38 -0.69 14.21
C SER A 108 -6.91 -0.21 15.58
N PRO A 109 -7.67 0.65 16.29
CA PRO A 109 -7.33 1.03 17.64
C PRO A 109 -7.30 -0.17 18.61
N GLY A 110 -6.28 -0.24 19.46
CA GLY A 110 -6.09 -1.24 20.51
C GLY A 110 -5.51 -2.59 20.05
N THR A 111 -5.71 -2.97 18.79
CA THR A 111 -5.22 -4.25 18.24
C THR A 111 -4.31 -4.07 17.02
N GLY A 112 -4.35 -2.90 16.40
CA GLY A 112 -3.59 -2.57 15.20
C GLY A 112 -2.10 -2.45 15.50
N LEU A 113 -1.32 -2.73 14.47
CA LEU A 113 0.14 -2.77 14.57
C LEU A 113 0.74 -1.44 15.04
N TYR A 114 0.15 -0.32 14.62
CA TYR A 114 0.60 1.03 15.00
C TYR A 114 0.58 1.30 16.51
N ASP A 115 -0.39 0.76 17.24
CA ASP A 115 -0.45 0.94 18.69
C ASP A 115 0.64 0.16 19.43
N ASN A 116 1.11 -0.94 18.86
CA ASN A 116 2.19 -1.77 19.41
C ASN A 116 3.61 -1.25 19.08
N LEU A 117 3.72 -0.27 18.18
CA LEU A 117 4.99 0.31 17.74
C LEU A 117 5.43 1.54 18.55
N GLN A 118 4.65 1.96 19.55
CA GLN A 118 5.00 3.10 20.41
C GLN A 118 6.38 2.96 21.08
N LYS A 119 6.86 1.74 21.30
CA LYS A 119 8.20 1.43 21.84
C LYS A 119 9.36 1.94 20.97
N TYR A 120 9.14 2.22 19.69
CA TYR A 120 10.18 2.67 18.75
C TYR A 120 10.25 4.19 18.60
N ASN A 121 9.45 4.95 19.37
CA ASN A 121 9.42 6.41 19.35
C ASN A 121 9.35 7.00 17.92
N LEU A 122 8.47 6.41 17.10
CA LEU A 122 8.31 6.80 15.70
C LEU A 122 7.67 8.20 15.61
N PRO A 123 8.08 9.05 14.65
CA PRO A 123 7.46 10.36 14.44
C PRO A 123 6.01 10.24 13.97
N SER A 124 5.68 9.17 13.25
CA SER A 124 4.33 8.76 12.90
C SER A 124 4.29 7.22 12.79
N PRO A 125 3.12 6.58 12.90
CA PRO A 125 3.03 5.14 12.68
C PRO A 125 3.40 4.71 11.25
N GLN A 126 3.23 5.60 10.28
CA GLN A 126 3.58 5.37 8.87
C GLN A 126 5.10 5.43 8.63
N ALA A 127 5.86 6.11 9.51
CA ALA A 127 7.30 6.32 9.35
C ALA A 127 8.10 5.02 9.22
N ILE A 128 7.64 3.92 9.83
CA ILE A 128 8.26 2.61 9.68
C ILE A 128 8.27 2.09 8.23
N PHE A 129 7.39 2.63 7.38
CA PHE A 129 7.30 2.32 5.96
C PHE A 129 7.89 3.41 5.06
N GLU A 130 8.48 4.46 5.62
CA GLU A 130 9.18 5.50 4.87
C GLU A 130 10.62 5.05 4.55
N ILE A 131 11.05 5.21 3.31
CA ILE A 131 12.39 4.80 2.88
C ILE A 131 13.48 5.65 3.53
N GLY A 132 13.21 6.93 3.80
CA GLY A 132 14.10 7.82 4.53
C GLY A 132 14.37 7.28 5.93
N PHE A 133 13.30 7.07 6.70
CA PHE A 133 13.38 6.48 8.03
C PHE A 133 14.03 5.09 8.02
N PHE A 134 13.68 4.22 7.07
CA PHE A 134 14.29 2.89 6.96
C PHE A 134 15.80 2.93 6.74
N LYS A 135 16.31 3.90 5.97
CA LYS A 135 17.75 4.07 5.74
C LYS A 135 18.49 4.56 6.99
N GLU A 136 17.85 5.43 7.77
CA GLU A 136 18.41 5.98 9.00
C GLU A 136 18.34 4.98 10.16
N ASN A 137 17.18 4.34 10.34
CA ASN A 137 16.91 3.40 11.41
C ASN A 137 16.07 2.21 10.90
N PRO A 138 16.71 1.15 10.37
CA PRO A 138 16.02 -0.03 9.87
C PRO A 138 15.51 -0.99 10.95
N GLU A 139 15.94 -0.85 12.21
CA GLU A 139 15.63 -1.80 13.29
C GLU A 139 14.13 -1.96 13.56
N PRO A 140 13.31 -0.88 13.66
CA PRO A 140 11.87 -1.02 13.88
C PRO A 140 11.19 -1.84 12.78
N PHE A 141 11.57 -1.63 11.52
CA PHE A 141 11.04 -2.37 10.38
C PHE A 141 11.35 -3.87 10.49
N PHE A 142 12.58 -4.24 10.85
CA PHE A 142 12.96 -5.66 10.95
C PHE A 142 12.37 -6.35 12.17
N ALA A 143 12.25 -5.65 13.29
CA ALA A 143 11.53 -6.15 14.45
C ALA A 143 10.05 -6.41 14.11
N LEU A 144 9.44 -5.51 13.34
CA LEU A 144 8.09 -5.70 12.81
C LEU A 144 8.00 -6.87 11.83
N ALA A 145 8.95 -6.97 10.90
CA ALA A 145 8.99 -8.06 9.93
C ALA A 145 9.11 -9.43 10.61
N LYS A 146 9.83 -9.54 11.74
CA LYS A 146 9.92 -10.76 12.56
C LYS A 146 8.56 -11.19 13.12
N GLU A 147 7.72 -10.23 13.52
CA GLU A 147 6.37 -10.51 14.01
C GLU A 147 5.47 -11.02 12.88
N LEU A 148 5.59 -10.43 11.69
CA LEU A 148 4.76 -10.71 10.50
C LEU A 148 5.25 -11.85 9.60
N TYR A 149 6.42 -12.43 9.87
CA TYR A 149 7.06 -13.38 8.94
C TYR A 149 6.17 -14.60 8.60
N PRO A 150 6.12 -15.04 7.32
CA PRO A 150 5.32 -16.19 6.90
C PRO A 150 5.61 -17.49 7.66
N GLY A 151 4.56 -18.27 7.92
CA GLY A 151 4.61 -19.57 8.59
C GLY A 151 3.93 -19.62 9.96
N LYS A 152 3.64 -18.47 10.58
CA LYS A 152 2.78 -18.40 11.79
C LYS A 152 1.30 -18.44 11.46
N PHE A 153 0.92 -17.92 10.30
CA PHE A 153 -0.47 -17.66 9.93
C PHE A 153 -0.91 -18.57 8.79
N LYS A 154 -2.18 -18.97 8.82
CA LYS A 154 -2.81 -19.78 7.77
C LYS A 154 -3.68 -18.88 6.88
N PRO A 155 -3.72 -19.11 5.56
CA PRO A 155 -4.62 -18.38 4.69
C PRO A 155 -6.08 -18.50 5.13
N THR A 156 -6.84 -17.43 4.94
CA THR A 156 -8.26 -17.37 5.29
C THR A 156 -9.13 -17.94 4.17
N TRP A 157 -10.43 -18.10 4.44
CA TRP A 157 -11.40 -18.50 3.41
C TRP A 157 -11.41 -17.57 2.19
N CYS A 158 -11.15 -16.27 2.39
CA CYS A 158 -11.05 -15.33 1.28
C CYS A 158 -9.87 -15.65 0.35
N HIS A 159 -8.71 -16.00 0.91
CA HIS A 159 -7.54 -16.43 0.13
C HIS A 159 -7.84 -17.70 -0.68
N TYR A 160 -8.49 -18.69 -0.06
CA TYR A 160 -8.89 -19.91 -0.77
C TYR A 160 -9.99 -19.67 -1.80
N PHE A 161 -10.85 -18.68 -1.60
CA PHE A 161 -11.82 -18.26 -2.62
C PHE A 161 -11.12 -17.69 -3.86
N ILE A 162 -10.08 -16.85 -3.68
CA ILE A 162 -9.26 -16.35 -4.79
C ILE A 162 -8.57 -17.52 -5.53
N LYS A 163 -8.04 -18.49 -4.78
CA LYS A 163 -7.49 -19.72 -5.35
C LYS A 163 -8.56 -20.49 -6.14
N LEU A 164 -9.79 -20.58 -5.64
CA LEU A 164 -10.89 -21.26 -6.32
C LEU A 164 -11.26 -20.57 -7.63
N LEU A 165 -11.29 -19.23 -7.67
CA LEU A 165 -11.48 -18.47 -8.91
C LEU A 165 -10.40 -18.80 -9.94
N SER A 166 -9.14 -18.91 -9.50
CA SER A 166 -8.03 -19.33 -10.37
C SER A 166 -8.21 -20.76 -10.89
N LEU A 167 -8.55 -21.71 -10.03
CA LEU A 167 -8.79 -23.11 -10.44
C LEU A 167 -9.97 -23.25 -11.41
N LYS A 168 -10.95 -22.34 -11.34
CA LYS A 168 -12.10 -22.30 -12.26
C LYS A 168 -11.83 -21.51 -13.55
N GLY A 169 -10.63 -20.96 -13.73
CA GLY A 169 -10.28 -20.15 -14.90
C GLY A 169 -11.01 -18.82 -14.98
N LEU A 170 -11.51 -18.31 -13.84
CA LEU A 170 -12.24 -17.04 -13.76
C LEU A 170 -11.36 -15.88 -13.27
N LEU A 171 -10.29 -16.17 -12.53
CA LEU A 171 -9.38 -15.14 -12.02
C LEU A 171 -8.51 -14.59 -13.15
N LEU A 172 -8.69 -13.32 -13.48
CA LEU A 172 -7.79 -12.58 -14.36
C LEU A 172 -6.57 -12.06 -13.59
N ARG A 173 -6.80 -11.42 -12.44
CA ARG A 173 -5.74 -10.89 -11.59
C ARG A 173 -6.18 -10.68 -10.16
N ASN A 174 -5.28 -10.92 -9.21
CA ASN A 174 -5.39 -10.50 -7.82
C ASN A 174 -4.38 -9.38 -7.54
N PHE A 175 -4.86 -8.17 -7.27
CA PHE A 175 -4.02 -7.08 -6.77
C PHE A 175 -4.14 -7.03 -5.26
N THR A 176 -3.02 -7.25 -4.57
CA THR A 176 -2.99 -7.23 -3.12
C THR A 176 -2.12 -6.09 -2.60
N GLN A 177 -2.64 -5.38 -1.61
CA GLN A 177 -1.88 -4.44 -0.78
C GLN A 177 -1.14 -5.16 0.36
N ASN A 178 -1.44 -6.44 0.59
CA ASN A 178 -0.86 -7.20 1.68
C ASN A 178 0.57 -7.63 1.35
N ILE A 179 1.37 -7.76 2.40
CA ILE A 179 2.75 -8.22 2.36
C ILE A 179 2.93 -9.54 3.11
N ASP A 180 1.85 -10.10 3.67
CA ASP A 180 1.87 -11.31 4.49
C ASP A 180 2.10 -12.61 3.70
N THR A 181 2.02 -12.54 2.36
CA THR A 181 2.21 -13.65 1.40
C THR A 181 1.17 -14.77 1.49
N LEU A 182 0.04 -14.58 2.19
CA LEU A 182 -0.97 -15.62 2.39
C LEU A 182 -1.62 -16.07 1.08
N GLU A 183 -1.65 -15.24 0.04
CA GLU A 183 -2.09 -15.63 -1.31
C GLU A 183 -1.16 -16.68 -1.93
N ARG A 184 0.16 -16.54 -1.74
CA ARG A 184 1.16 -17.53 -2.18
C ARG A 184 0.98 -18.84 -1.42
N VAL A 185 0.79 -18.76 -0.11
CA VAL A 185 0.55 -19.94 0.75
C VAL A 185 -0.76 -20.64 0.38
N ALA A 186 -1.81 -19.90 0.00
CA ALA A 186 -3.06 -20.46 -0.54
C ALA A 186 -2.90 -21.07 -1.95
N GLY A 187 -1.74 -20.87 -2.58
CA GLY A 187 -1.41 -21.42 -3.90
C GLY A 187 -1.97 -20.61 -5.06
N VAL A 188 -2.28 -19.32 -4.87
CA VAL A 188 -2.66 -18.44 -5.99
C VAL A 188 -1.46 -18.33 -6.94
N PRO A 189 -1.62 -18.55 -8.26
CA PRO A 189 -0.50 -18.55 -9.20
C PRO A 189 0.21 -17.20 -9.26
N ALA A 190 1.55 -17.20 -9.27
CA ALA A 190 2.35 -15.96 -9.35
C ALA A 190 1.98 -15.09 -10.56
N GLY A 191 1.75 -15.69 -11.72
CA GLY A 191 1.32 -14.97 -12.93
C GLY A 191 -0.06 -14.32 -12.84
N ALA A 192 -0.86 -14.67 -11.84
CA ALA A 192 -2.18 -14.09 -11.58
C ALA A 192 -2.18 -13.14 -10.37
N MET A 193 -1.03 -12.78 -9.81
CA MET A 193 -0.92 -11.85 -8.69
C MET A 193 -0.14 -10.58 -9.05
N VAL A 194 -0.50 -9.49 -8.39
CA VAL A 194 0.28 -8.25 -8.33
C VAL A 194 0.35 -7.85 -6.85
N GLU A 195 1.55 -7.94 -6.28
CA GLU A 195 1.84 -7.48 -4.92
C GLU A 195 2.15 -5.98 -4.97
N ALA A 196 1.12 -5.15 -4.85
CA ALA A 196 1.20 -3.71 -5.10
C ALA A 196 2.16 -2.98 -4.16
N HIS A 197 2.28 -3.46 -2.92
CA HIS A 197 3.24 -2.96 -1.93
C HIS A 197 4.54 -3.77 -1.89
N GLY A 198 4.79 -4.57 -2.93
CA GLY A 198 5.95 -5.44 -3.05
C GLY A 198 5.88 -6.68 -2.15
N THR A 199 7.00 -7.36 -1.99
CA THR A 199 7.03 -8.72 -1.42
C THR A 199 8.24 -8.97 -0.51
N PHE A 200 8.06 -9.79 0.53
CA PHE A 200 9.18 -10.34 1.31
C PHE A 200 9.91 -11.48 0.57
N TYR A 201 9.44 -11.88 -0.60
CA TYR A 201 10.00 -13.02 -1.34
C TYR A 201 11.42 -12.77 -1.87
N THR A 202 11.73 -11.53 -2.23
CA THR A 202 13.06 -11.09 -2.71
C THR A 202 13.59 -9.99 -1.82
N ALA A 203 14.91 -9.81 -1.74
CA ALA A 203 15.51 -8.66 -1.06
C ALA A 203 16.75 -8.16 -1.81
N HIS A 204 17.06 -6.87 -1.70
CA HIS A 204 18.16 -6.24 -2.42
C HIS A 204 18.99 -5.36 -1.51
N CYS A 205 20.30 -5.37 -1.70
CA CYS A 205 21.17 -4.40 -1.05
C CYS A 205 20.83 -2.96 -1.50
N LEU A 206 20.77 -2.04 -0.53
CA LEU A 206 20.62 -0.60 -0.79
C LEU A 206 21.93 0.10 -1.15
N GLY A 207 23.08 -0.57 -0.97
CA GLY A 207 24.37 -0.10 -1.46
C GLY A 207 24.51 -0.25 -2.97
N GLU A 208 25.63 0.22 -3.51
CA GLU A 208 25.88 0.26 -4.96
C GLU A 208 25.92 -1.11 -5.62
N CYS A 209 26.22 -2.19 -4.87
CA CYS A 209 26.29 -3.54 -5.43
C CYS A 209 24.93 -4.10 -5.85
N ARG A 210 23.82 -3.59 -5.27
CA ARG A 210 22.43 -3.99 -5.58
C ARG A 210 22.16 -5.51 -5.54
N LYS A 211 23.03 -6.28 -4.90
CA LYS A 211 22.96 -7.74 -4.85
C LYS A 211 21.62 -8.22 -4.31
N GLU A 212 21.04 -9.20 -4.98
CA GLU A 212 19.81 -9.87 -4.57
C GLU A 212 20.09 -10.95 -3.53
N TYR A 213 19.19 -11.07 -2.56
CA TYR A 213 19.21 -12.06 -1.48
C TYR A 213 17.85 -12.75 -1.40
N THR A 214 17.86 -14.04 -1.04
CA THR A 214 16.66 -14.84 -0.90
C THR A 214 15.90 -14.51 0.39
N GLN A 215 14.60 -14.83 0.42
CA GLN A 215 13.79 -14.72 1.61
C GLN A 215 14.41 -15.48 2.80
N GLU A 216 14.94 -16.68 2.59
CA GLU A 216 15.51 -17.51 3.65
C GLU A 216 16.71 -16.83 4.31
N TRP A 217 17.57 -16.19 3.52
CA TRP A 217 18.74 -15.48 4.05
C TRP A 217 18.32 -14.27 4.91
N VAL A 218 17.33 -13.50 4.45
CA VAL A 218 16.78 -12.38 5.22
C VAL A 218 16.09 -12.89 6.48
N LYS A 219 15.34 -13.99 6.38
CA LYS A 219 14.64 -14.62 7.50
C LYS A 219 15.61 -14.99 8.60
N GLU A 220 16.70 -15.67 8.27
CA GLU A 220 17.71 -16.09 9.24
C GLU A 220 18.23 -14.90 10.06
N LYS A 221 18.61 -13.82 9.38
CA LYS A 221 19.09 -12.59 10.02
C LYS A 221 18.04 -11.93 10.92
N VAL A 222 16.83 -11.74 10.39
CA VAL A 222 15.72 -11.13 11.14
C VAL A 222 15.36 -11.95 12.38
N PHE A 223 15.35 -13.28 12.29
CA PHE A 223 15.02 -14.14 13.43
C PHE A 223 16.12 -14.14 14.51
N ASN A 224 17.37 -13.88 14.14
CA ASN A 224 18.49 -13.68 15.06
C ASN A 224 18.56 -12.26 15.65
N ASP A 225 17.54 -11.42 15.42
CA ASP A 225 17.51 -10.01 15.84
C ASP A 225 18.66 -9.17 15.22
N GLU A 226 19.12 -9.58 14.03
CA GLU A 226 20.14 -8.87 13.25
C GLU A 226 19.51 -8.08 12.10
N VAL A 227 19.96 -6.85 11.90
CA VAL A 227 19.68 -6.09 10.66
C VAL A 227 20.44 -6.75 9.50
N PRO A 228 19.75 -7.22 8.45
CA PRO A 228 20.41 -7.84 7.30
C PRO A 228 21.34 -6.84 6.59
N ARG A 229 22.65 -7.10 6.62
CA ARG A 229 23.69 -6.31 5.95
C ARG A 229 24.40 -7.13 4.88
N CYS A 230 24.66 -6.48 3.75
CA CYS A 230 25.31 -7.08 2.60
C CYS A 230 26.78 -7.41 2.91
N PRO A 231 27.24 -8.67 2.80
CA PRO A 231 28.62 -9.03 3.09
C PRO A 231 29.67 -8.38 2.16
N GLU A 232 29.26 -7.85 1.01
CA GLU A 232 30.17 -7.26 0.02
C GLU A 232 30.42 -5.76 0.24
N CYS A 233 29.44 -5.03 0.79
CA CYS A 233 29.52 -3.56 0.90
C CYS A 233 28.92 -2.99 2.19
N ASP A 234 28.53 -3.85 3.14
CA ASP A 234 27.91 -3.51 4.43
C ASP A 234 26.59 -2.71 4.36
N GLY A 235 26.07 -2.50 3.15
CA GLY A 235 24.79 -1.83 2.92
C GLY A 235 23.61 -2.66 3.43
N VAL A 236 22.62 -1.99 4.01
CA VAL A 236 21.37 -2.63 4.48
C VAL A 236 20.69 -3.35 3.32
N VAL A 237 20.27 -4.59 3.55
CA VAL A 237 19.51 -5.40 2.60
C VAL A 237 18.03 -5.24 2.88
N LYS A 238 17.31 -4.62 1.95
CA LYS A 238 15.88 -4.32 2.07
C LYS A 238 15.05 -5.39 1.36
N PRO A 239 14.01 -5.95 1.99
CA PRO A 239 13.00 -6.74 1.28
C PRO A 239 12.41 -5.98 0.09
N GLY A 240 11.94 -6.68 -0.93
CA GLY A 240 11.37 -6.15 -2.18
C GLY A 240 10.02 -5.43 -2.03
N MET A 241 9.73 -4.90 -0.83
CA MET A 241 8.56 -4.09 -0.54
C MET A 241 8.72 -2.66 -1.07
N ASN A 242 7.61 -2.01 -1.42
CA ASN A 242 7.63 -0.59 -1.75
C ASN A 242 7.50 0.19 -0.43
N LEU A 243 8.54 0.95 -0.09
CA LEU A 243 8.51 1.91 1.00
C LEU A 243 8.16 3.28 0.42
N VAL A 244 7.35 4.06 1.14
CA VAL A 244 6.94 5.40 0.71
C VAL A 244 8.10 6.39 0.88
N ASN A 245 8.12 7.45 0.07
CA ASN A 245 9.15 8.50 0.17
C ASN A 245 8.82 9.50 1.27
#